data_AF-A0A2G5QIY0-F1
#
_entry.id   AF-A0A2G5QIY0-F1
#
_cell.length_a   1.000
_cell.length_b   1.000
_cell.length_c   1.000
_cell.angle_alpha   90.00
_cell.angle_beta   90.00
_cell.angle_gamma   90.00
#
_symmetry.space_group_name_H-M   'P 1'
#
loop_
_entity.id
_entity.type
_entity.pdbx_description
1 polymer ?
#
loop_
_entity_poly.entity_id
_entity_poly.type
_entity_poly.pdbx_seq_one_letter_code
_entity_poly.pdbx_strand_id
1 'polypeptide(L)' 'MPDANQELLAALAEMCAQYLEEGGVLDHQCMSAGEKAIALLVEHGLVAPPGRGGVWTDAGQDLLRSA' A
#
# COMPACT_ATOMS: atom_id res chain seq x y z
N MET A 1 22.40 6.23 1.89
CA MET A 1 21.11 6.90 2.12
C MET A 1 20.05 5.87 1.83
N PRO A 2 18.97 5.79 2.62
CA PRO A 2 17.82 5.01 2.18
C PRO A 2 17.43 5.51 0.79
N ASP A 3 17.03 4.59 -0.09
CA ASP A 3 16.56 4.99 -1.39
C ASP A 3 15.33 5.88 -1.18
N ALA A 4 15.39 7.14 -1.64
CA ALA A 4 14.30 8.10 -1.47
C ALA A 4 12.97 7.55 -2.01
N ASN A 5 13.03 6.65 -3.00
CA ASN A 5 11.86 5.96 -3.51
C ASN A 5 11.31 4.94 -2.50
N GLN A 6 12.16 4.26 -1.74
CA GLN A 6 11.75 3.33 -0.69
C GLN A 6 11.11 4.07 0.49
N GLU A 7 11.66 5.21 0.92
CA GLU A 7 11.05 6.07 1.94
C GLU A 7 9.67 6.58 1.49
N LEU A 8 9.54 6.99 0.22
CA LEU A 8 8.27 7.42 -0.36
C LEU A 8 7.23 6.29 -0.37
N LEU A 9 7.63 5.08 -0.77
CA LEU A 9 6.75 3.91 -0.77
C LEU A 9 6.34 3.52 0.65
N ALA A 10 7.24 3.62 1.63
CA ALA A 10 6.92 3.36 3.04
C ALA A 10 5.85 4.34 3.55
N ALA A 11 6.05 5.64 3.36
CA ALA A 11 5.09 6.66 3.78
C ALA A 11 3.72 6.49 3.10
N LEU A 12 3.71 6.11 1.81
CA LEU A 12 2.47 5.83 1.09
C LEU A 12 1.77 4.58 1.63
N ALA A 13 2.53 3.51 1.89
CA ALA A 13 2.02 2.27 2.44
C ALA A 13 1.42 2.48 3.84
N GLU A 14 2.09 3.23 4.71
CA GLU A 14 1.58 3.60 6.05
C GLU A 14 0.27 4.36 5.96
N MET A 15 0.16 5.34 5.06
CA MET A 15 -1.08 6.09 4.86
C MET A 15 -2.23 5.16 4.41
N CYS A 16 -1.95 4.23 3.50
CA CYS A 16 -2.93 3.24 3.07
C CYS A 16 -3.33 2.29 4.21
N ALA A 17 -2.37 1.79 4.98
CA ALA A 17 -2.64 0.94 6.14
C ALA A 17 -3.48 1.68 7.20
N GLN A 18 -3.20 2.97 7.41
CA GLN A 18 -3.88 3.77 8.43
C GLN A 18 -5.34 4.11 8.06
N TYR A 19 -5.62 4.38 6.79
CA TYR A 19 -6.91 4.95 6.37
C TYR A 19 -7.73 4.08 5.42
N LEU A 20 -7.11 3.11 4.74
CA LEU A 20 -7.74 2.29 3.72
C LEU A 20 -7.81 0.80 4.10
N GLU A 21 -7.16 0.38 5.18
CA GLU A 21 -7.18 -1.01 5.63
C GLU A 21 -8.34 -1.28 6.58
N GLU A 22 -9.16 -2.29 6.24
CA GLU A 22 -10.20 -2.83 7.10
C GLU A 22 -10.12 -4.36 7.09
N GLY A 23 -9.96 -4.97 8.27
CA GLY A 23 -9.93 -6.43 8.40
C GLY A 23 -8.75 -7.11 7.67
N GLY A 24 -7.62 -6.42 7.49
CA GLY A 24 -6.43 -6.95 6.81
C GLY A 24 -6.45 -6.80 5.29
N VAL A 25 -7.43 -6.06 4.75
CA VAL A 25 -7.61 -5.84 3.30
C VAL A 25 -7.69 -4.34 3.05
N LEU A 26 -7.05 -3.88 1.97
CA LEU A 26 -7.15 -2.50 1.51
C LEU A 26 -8.41 -2.30 0.66
N ASP A 27 -9.19 -1.27 0.98
CA ASP A 27 -10.27 -0.74 0.14
C ASP A 27 -10.04 0.76 -0.10
N HIS A 28 -9.86 1.16 -1.36
CA HIS A 28 -9.70 2.57 -1.73
C HIS A 28 -10.99 3.41 -1.61
N GLN A 29 -12.12 2.79 -1.29
CA GLN A 29 -13.44 3.39 -1.12
C GLN A 29 -13.94 4.21 -2.33
N CYS A 30 -13.55 3.83 -3.55
CA CYS A 30 -13.77 4.63 -4.78
C CYS A 30 -13.21 6.06 -4.70
N MET A 31 -12.24 6.31 -3.81
CA MET A 31 -11.54 7.59 -3.75
C MET A 31 -10.39 7.57 -4.75
N SER A 32 -10.36 8.53 -5.67
CA SER A 32 -9.33 8.56 -6.73
C SER A 32 -7.89 8.63 -6.18
N ALA A 33 -7.69 9.19 -4.99
CA ALA A 33 -6.38 9.19 -4.34
C ALA A 33 -5.99 7.79 -3.83
N GLY A 34 -6.92 7.08 -3.18
CA GLY A 34 -6.71 5.70 -2.73
C GLY A 34 -6.51 4.74 -3.90
N GLU A 35 -7.25 4.90 -4.99
CA GLU A 35 -7.09 4.10 -6.21
C GLU A 35 -5.68 4.22 -6.78
N LYS A 36 -5.19 5.47 -6.92
CA LYS A 36 -3.83 5.73 -7.42
C LYS A 36 -2.76 5.21 -6.46
N ALA A 37 -2.96 5.39 -5.16
CA ALA A 37 -2.02 4.92 -4.15
C ALA A 37 -1.89 3.40 -4.17
N ILE A 38 -3.01 2.68 -4.12
CA ILE A 38 -3.01 1.22 -4.17
C ILE A 38 -2.47 0.72 -5.51
N ALA A 39 -2.84 1.34 -6.64
CA ALA A 39 -2.30 0.96 -7.93
C ALA A 39 -0.76 1.06 -7.98
N LEU A 40 -0.19 2.13 -7.43
CA LEU A 40 1.27 2.27 -7.36
C LEU A 40 1.89 1.19 -6.45
N LEU A 41 1.29 0.90 -5.30
CA LEU A 41 1.76 -0.18 -4.43
C LEU A 41 1.67 -1.56 -5.10
N VAL A 42 0.67 -1.79 -5.96
CA VAL A 42 0.56 -3.00 -6.81
C VAL A 42 1.67 -3.05 -7.85
N GLU A 43 1.96 -1.95 -8.55
CA GLU A 43 3.05 -1.86 -9.53
C GLU A 43 4.41 -2.18 -8.92
N HIS A 44 4.59 -1.84 -7.63
CA HIS A 44 5.79 -2.15 -6.86
C HIS A 44 5.76 -3.51 -6.15
N GLY A 45 4.71 -4.32 -6.33
CA GLY A 45 4.59 -5.67 -5.77
C GLY A 45 4.35 -5.71 -4.25
N LEU A 46 3.95 -4.59 -3.64
CA LEU A 46 3.68 -4.46 -2.21
C LEU A 46 2.23 -4.86 -1.87
N VAL A 47 1.33 -4.77 -2.85
CA VAL A 47 -0.07 -5.18 -2.75
C VAL A 47 -0.39 -6.15 -3.88
N ALA A 48 -1.07 -7.24 -3.56
CA ALA A 48 -1.69 -8.14 -4.52
C ALA A 48 -3.17 -7.75 -4.71
N PRO A 49 -3.65 -7.53 -5.94
CA PRO A 49 -5.07 -7.30 -6.17
C PRO A 49 -5.88 -8.56 -5.80
N PRO A 50 -7.04 -8.40 -5.16
CA PRO A 50 -8.23 -8.56 -5.99
C PRO A 50 -9.30 -7.48 -5.74
N GLY A 51 -9.85 -6.92 -6.82
CA GLY A 51 -11.06 -6.08 -6.78
C GLY A 51 -10.80 -4.60 -6.45
N ARG A 52 -11.57 -4.05 -5.50
CA ARG A 52 -11.58 -2.64 -5.10
C ARG A 52 -10.49 -2.37 -4.06
N GLY A 53 -9.23 -2.57 -4.45
CA GLY A 53 -8.07 -2.46 -3.56
C GLY A 53 -7.16 -3.67 -3.65
N GLY A 54 -6.86 -4.31 -2.53
CA GLY A 54 -6.00 -5.50 -2.52
C GLY A 54 -5.60 -5.99 -1.14
N VAL A 55 -4.70 -6.96 -1.11
CA VAL A 55 -4.13 -7.55 0.10
C VAL A 55 -2.64 -7.30 0.10
N TRP A 56 -2.06 -6.96 1.26
CA TRP A 56 -0.62 -6.83 1.38
C TRP A 56 0.11 -8.10 0.97
N THR A 57 1.19 -7.97 0.20
CA THR A 57 2.14 -9.06 -0.01
C THR A 57 3.08 -9.18 1.18
N ASP A 58 3.87 -10.26 1.23
CA ASP A 58 4.95 -10.39 2.23
C ASP A 58 5.90 -9.19 2.18
N ALA A 59 6.23 -8.70 0.99
CA ALA A 59 7.08 -7.52 0.81
C ALA A 59 6.42 -6.23 1.33
N GLY A 60 5.11 -6.05 1.13
CA GLY A 60 4.36 -4.93 1.69
C GLY A 60 4.33 -4.96 3.21
N GLN A 61 4.12 -6.14 3.79
CA GLN A 61 4.16 -6.36 5.23
C GLN A 61 5.55 -6.10 5.83
N ASP A 62 6.61 -6.53 5.16
CA ASP A 62 7.98 -6.27 5.60
C ASP A 62 8.33 -4.78 5.52
N LEU A 63 7.87 -4.09 4.47
CA LEU A 63 8.03 -2.64 4.34
C LEU A 63 7.39 -1.91 5.53
N LEU A 64 6.15 -2.25 5.88
CA LEU A 64 5.42 -1.66 7.01
C LEU A 64 6.05 -1.92 8.38
N ARG A 65 6.77 -3.04 8.55
CA ARG A 65 7.49 -3.34 9.80
C ARG A 65 8.83 -2.62 9.90
N SER A 66 9.35 -2.16 8.77
CA SER A 66 10.66 -1.52 8.66
C SER A 66 10.61 0.01 8.68
N ALA A 67 9.40 0.58 8.54
CA ALA A 67 9.11 2.00 8.66
C ALA A 67 8.96 2.40 10.14
#